data_AF-A0A197JB02-F1
#
_entry.id   AF-A0A197JB02-F1
#
_cell.length_a   1.000
_cell.length_b   1.000
_cell.length_c   1.000
_cell.angle_alpha   90.00
_cell.angle_beta   90.00
_cell.angle_gamma   90.00
#
_symmetry.space_group_name_H-M   'P 1'
#
loop_
_entity.id
_entity.type
_entity.pdbx_description
1 polymer ?
#
loop_
_entity_poly.entity_id
_entity_poly.type
_entity_poly.pdbx_seq_one_letter_code
_entity_poly.pdbx_strand_id
1 'polypeptide(L)'
;MSIQLADYGDAQLERGIPGLEADNGPNSIVNRRNASTAEIDFGVAIAAGADADTAVLPSTGCRIIGLSVRHATMQADKSGNVSYAPKATIPVMEIGRLWAIPKDPVSPGDAVTTDATGALSTGGTIPVPGALWETPAAAGSIARVRINLLPSMPAASSTSKKTTSTQVE
;
A
#
# COMPACT_ATOMS: atom_id res chain seq x y z
N MET A 1 -4.74 31.81 -13.16
CA MET A 1 -4.85 30.37 -12.87
C MET A 1 -6.16 30.17 -12.14
N SER A 2 -7.24 29.88 -12.86
CA SER A 2 -8.59 29.75 -12.32
C SER A 2 -8.75 28.36 -11.68
N ILE A 3 -9.03 28.33 -10.37
CA ILE A 3 -9.45 27.12 -9.68
C ILE A 3 -10.82 26.71 -10.24
N GLN A 4 -10.87 25.54 -10.89
CA GLN A 4 -12.13 24.92 -11.32
C GLN A 4 -12.72 24.19 -10.11
N LEU A 5 -13.92 24.58 -9.69
CA LEU A 5 -14.61 23.95 -8.55
C LEU A 5 -14.93 22.46 -8.82
N ALA A 6 -15.02 22.07 -10.09
CA ALA A 6 -15.18 20.68 -10.54
C ALA A 6 -13.94 19.79 -10.27
N ASP A 7 -12.77 20.37 -9.99
CA ASP A 7 -11.57 19.64 -9.60
C ASP A 7 -11.46 19.47 -8.07
N TYR A 8 -12.43 19.95 -7.29
CA TYR A 8 -12.37 19.97 -5.83
C TYR A 8 -13.38 18.99 -5.20
N GLY A 9 -13.02 18.36 -4.08
CA GLY A 9 -13.94 17.49 -3.33
C GLY A 9 -14.17 16.11 -3.98
N ASP A 10 -15.44 15.72 -4.15
CA ASP A 10 -15.88 14.39 -4.61
C ASP A 10 -15.20 13.91 -5.89
N ALA A 11 -14.92 14.82 -6.83
CA ALA A 11 -14.23 14.50 -8.07
C ALA A 11 -12.82 13.93 -7.85
N GLN A 12 -12.16 14.25 -6.73
CA GLN A 12 -10.84 13.71 -6.39
C GLN A 12 -10.93 12.27 -5.84
N LEU A 13 -12.02 11.93 -5.17
CA LEU A 13 -12.32 10.56 -4.72
C LEU A 13 -12.64 9.66 -5.91
N GLU A 14 -13.36 10.18 -6.91
CA GLU A 14 -13.74 9.46 -8.12
C GLU A 14 -12.60 9.37 -9.15
N ARG A 15 -11.73 10.39 -9.20
CA ARG A 15 -10.54 10.42 -10.07
C ARG A 15 -9.42 9.49 -9.62
N GLY A 16 -9.39 9.14 -8.34
CA GLY A 16 -8.41 8.23 -7.76
C GLY A 16 -6.99 8.78 -7.83
N ILE A 17 -6.52 9.39 -6.74
CA ILE A 17 -5.16 9.91 -6.65
C ILE A 17 -4.29 8.93 -5.86
N PRO A 18 -3.05 8.63 -6.31
CA PRO A 18 -2.16 7.74 -5.57
C PRO A 18 -1.98 8.16 -4.11
N GLY A 19 -2.16 7.21 -3.20
CA GLY A 19 -2.11 7.39 -1.75
C GLY A 19 -3.34 8.04 -1.13
N LEU A 20 -4.35 8.45 -1.89
CA LEU A 20 -5.60 8.96 -1.32
C LEU A 20 -6.45 7.79 -0.80
N GLU A 21 -7.08 7.99 0.35
CA GLU A 21 -8.05 7.04 0.89
C GLU A 21 -9.21 6.88 -0.10
N ALA A 22 -9.50 5.63 -0.45
CA ALA A 22 -10.51 5.30 -1.45
C ALA A 22 -11.91 5.11 -0.83
N ASP A 23 -11.98 4.98 0.48
CA ASP A 23 -13.19 4.75 1.25
C ASP A 23 -12.98 5.27 2.67
N ASN A 24 -14.01 5.88 3.25
CA ASN A 24 -13.97 6.46 4.60
C ASN A 24 -14.45 5.45 5.67
N GLY A 25 -14.36 4.15 5.35
CA GLY A 25 -14.60 3.06 6.27
C GLY A 25 -13.51 2.95 7.35
N PRO A 26 -13.47 1.86 8.15
CA PRO A 26 -12.46 1.71 9.19
C PRO A 26 -11.06 1.70 8.58
N ASN A 27 -10.29 2.75 8.89
CA ASN A 27 -8.90 2.91 8.50
C ASN A 27 -8.00 2.93 9.77
N SER A 28 -6.76 2.47 9.63
CA SER A 28 -5.72 2.60 10.64
C SER A 28 -4.50 3.21 9.99
N ILE A 29 -4.19 4.44 10.37
CA ILE A 29 -3.06 5.22 9.84
C ILE A 29 -2.14 5.58 10.99
N VAL A 30 -0.89 5.14 10.90
CA VAL A 30 0.14 5.36 11.90
C VAL A 30 1.24 6.23 11.30
N ASN A 31 1.61 7.29 12.02
CA ASN A 31 2.70 8.16 11.61
C ASN A 31 4.05 7.53 11.94
N ARG A 32 4.95 7.48 10.96
CA ARG A 32 6.31 6.97 11.08
C ARG A 32 7.30 7.95 10.49
N ARG A 33 8.52 8.02 11.01
CA ARG A 33 9.57 8.88 10.45
C ARG A 33 10.31 8.17 9.32
N ASN A 34 10.48 8.84 8.18
CA ASN A 34 11.36 8.38 7.11
C ASN A 34 12.81 8.34 7.60
N ALA A 35 13.36 7.16 7.87
CA ALA A 35 14.76 7.01 8.25
C ALA A 35 15.70 6.93 7.03
N SER A 36 15.15 6.83 5.82
CA SER A 36 15.91 6.76 4.58
C SER A 36 16.48 8.12 4.17
N THR A 37 17.50 8.09 3.32
CA THR A 37 18.00 9.25 2.57
C THR A 37 17.21 9.49 1.28
N ALA A 38 16.33 8.55 0.90
CA ALA A 38 15.48 8.65 -0.28
C ALA A 38 14.13 9.28 0.06
N GLU A 39 13.55 9.95 -0.94
CA GLU A 39 12.15 10.37 -0.92
C GLU A 39 11.23 9.15 -1.01
N ILE A 40 10.02 9.31 -0.47
CA ILE A 40 8.98 8.28 -0.49
C ILE A 40 7.76 8.86 -1.19
N ASP A 41 7.35 8.22 -2.27
CA ASP A 41 6.15 8.61 -3.03
C ASP A 41 4.86 8.23 -2.30
N PHE A 42 3.72 8.55 -2.90
CA PHE A 42 2.40 8.23 -2.37
C PHE A 42 1.83 6.94 -2.95
N GLY A 43 1.10 6.19 -2.12
CA GLY A 43 0.49 4.92 -2.54
C GLY A 43 1.50 3.81 -2.80
N VAL A 44 2.70 3.91 -2.21
CA VAL A 44 3.76 2.90 -2.31
C VAL A 44 3.86 2.09 -1.03
N ALA A 45 4.43 0.88 -1.12
CA ALA A 45 4.71 0.04 0.03
C ALA A 45 5.84 0.58 0.89
N ILE A 46 5.68 0.45 2.20
CA ILE A 46 6.60 0.95 3.21
C ILE A 46 7.01 -0.19 4.14
N ALA A 47 8.32 -0.28 4.41
CA ALA A 47 8.89 -1.23 5.33
C ALA A 47 9.27 -0.58 6.67
N ALA A 48 9.34 -1.40 7.73
CA ALA A 48 9.86 -0.97 9.02
C ALA A 48 11.33 -0.58 8.89
N GLY A 49 11.70 0.58 9.46
CA GLY A 49 13.10 0.94 9.63
C GLY A 49 13.77 0.19 10.79
N ALA A 50 15.06 0.47 11.00
CA ALA A 50 15.86 -0.18 12.04
C ALA A 50 15.47 0.25 13.47
N ASP A 51 15.02 1.50 13.62
CA ASP A 51 14.61 2.07 14.90
C ASP A 51 13.08 2.03 15.08
N ALA A 52 12.63 2.11 16.33
CA ALA A 52 11.21 2.27 16.63
C ALA A 52 10.62 3.50 15.93
N ASP A 53 9.37 3.38 15.48
CA ASP A 53 8.62 4.43 14.79
C ASP A 53 9.26 4.97 13.50
N THR A 54 10.17 4.21 12.90
CA THR A 54 10.77 4.55 11.61
C THR A 54 10.24 3.71 10.45
N ALA A 55 10.31 4.31 9.27
CA ALA A 55 9.87 3.77 7.99
C ALA A 55 10.96 3.96 6.95
N VAL A 56 11.07 2.99 6.04
CA VAL A 56 12.00 3.00 4.89
C VAL A 56 11.33 2.40 3.66
N LEU A 57 11.91 2.61 2.49
CA LEU A 57 11.51 1.87 1.29
C LEU A 57 11.81 0.37 1.45
N PRO A 58 11.01 -0.51 0.82
CA PRO A 58 11.19 -1.94 0.93
C PRO A 58 12.57 -2.42 0.42
N SER A 59 13.06 -3.48 1.04
CA SER A 59 14.21 -4.25 0.55
C SER A 59 13.94 -5.74 0.71
N THR A 60 14.68 -6.59 0.01
CA THR A 60 14.50 -8.05 0.12
C THR A 60 14.58 -8.49 1.59
N GLY A 61 13.58 -9.26 2.05
CA GLY A 61 13.49 -9.75 3.43
C GLY A 61 13.02 -8.73 4.46
N CYS A 62 12.64 -7.52 4.06
CA CYS A 62 12.08 -6.53 4.98
C CYS A 62 10.66 -6.90 5.44
N ARG A 63 10.23 -6.29 6.55
CA ARG A 63 8.85 -6.36 7.03
C ARG A 63 8.07 -5.15 6.50
N ILE A 64 7.12 -5.39 5.60
CA ILE A 64 6.16 -4.37 5.17
C ILE A 64 5.24 -4.01 6.34
N ILE A 65 5.09 -2.72 6.59
CA ILE A 65 4.26 -2.16 7.66
C ILE A 65 3.02 -1.45 7.13
N GLY A 66 2.93 -1.17 5.84
CA GLY A 66 1.74 -0.59 5.24
C GLY A 66 2.03 0.14 3.94
N LEU A 67 1.11 1.01 3.55
CA LEU A 67 1.17 1.82 2.33
C LEU A 67 1.21 3.31 2.69
N SER A 68 1.97 4.11 1.95
CA SER A 68 2.05 5.56 2.20
C SER A 68 0.75 6.27 1.81
N VAL A 69 0.22 7.07 2.74
CA VAL A 69 -0.99 7.88 2.51
C VAL A 69 -0.59 9.27 2.04
N ARG A 70 -1.36 9.84 1.12
CA ARG A 70 -1.20 11.23 0.69
C ARG A 70 -1.95 12.15 1.63
N HIS A 71 -1.26 13.14 2.20
CA HIS A 71 -1.93 14.29 2.80
C HIS A 71 -2.22 15.34 1.71
N ALA A 72 -3.49 15.71 1.54
CA ALA A 72 -3.93 16.68 0.52
C ALA A 72 -3.29 18.07 0.68
N THR A 73 -2.81 18.40 1.89
CA THR A 73 -2.13 19.66 2.20
C THR A 73 -0.63 19.66 1.95
N MET A 74 -0.06 18.56 1.43
CA MET A 74 1.37 18.52 1.13
C MET A 74 1.76 19.47 0.02
N GLN A 75 2.83 20.21 0.28
CA GLN A 75 3.42 21.13 -0.67
C GLN A 75 4.24 20.34 -1.71
N ALA A 76 4.05 20.66 -2.98
CA ALA A 76 4.87 20.12 -4.06
C ALA A 76 6.32 20.65 -3.97
N ASP A 77 7.27 19.85 -4.45
CA ASP A 77 8.63 20.27 -4.70
C ASP A 77 8.68 21.33 -5.84
N LYS A 78 9.88 21.86 -6.11
CA LYS A 78 10.07 22.87 -7.18
C LYS A 78 9.74 22.34 -8.58
N SER A 79 9.69 21.02 -8.76
CA SER A 79 9.37 20.33 -10.01
C SER A 79 7.88 19.98 -10.12
N GLY A 80 7.07 20.27 -9.10
CA GLY A 80 5.66 19.95 -9.05
C GLY A 80 5.35 18.52 -8.57
N ASN A 81 6.36 17.73 -8.18
CA ASN A 81 6.15 16.41 -7.60
C ASN A 81 5.79 16.56 -6.12
N VAL A 82 4.96 15.65 -5.62
CA VAL A 82 4.57 15.66 -4.23
C VAL A 82 4.98 14.32 -3.64
N SER A 83 6.02 14.33 -2.80
CA SER A 83 6.63 13.18 -2.16
C SER A 83 6.98 13.52 -0.70
N TYR A 84 7.17 12.50 0.14
CA TYR A 84 7.71 12.67 1.48
C TYR A 84 9.23 12.79 1.43
N ALA A 85 9.75 13.96 1.80
CA ALA A 85 11.18 14.22 1.88
C ALA A 85 11.90 13.25 2.85
N PRO A 86 13.23 13.06 2.70
CA PRO A 86 14.01 12.32 3.68
C PRO A 86 13.83 12.91 5.09
N LYS A 87 13.75 12.07 6.11
CA LYS A 87 13.55 12.48 7.53
C LYS A 87 12.18 13.10 7.84
N ALA A 88 11.26 13.21 6.88
CA ALA A 88 9.90 13.66 7.11
C ALA A 88 9.05 12.61 7.85
N THR A 89 7.94 13.05 8.43
CA THR A 89 6.93 12.14 8.97
C THR A 89 6.01 11.66 7.85
N ILE A 90 5.76 10.36 7.79
CA ILE A 90 4.97 9.66 6.78
C ILE A 90 3.79 8.98 7.48
N PRO A 91 2.55 9.26 7.07
CA PRO A 91 1.39 8.49 7.44
C PRO A 91 1.40 7.16 6.67
N VAL A 92 1.36 6.06 7.42
CA VAL A 92 1.37 4.69 6.88
C VAL A 92 0.03 4.05 7.20
N MET A 93 -0.72 3.65 6.17
CA MET A 93 -1.96 2.90 6.32
C MET A 93 -1.65 1.42 6.53
N GLU A 94 -2.03 0.91 7.70
CA GLU A 94 -1.91 -0.51 8.06
C GLU A 94 -3.20 -1.27 7.71
N ILE A 95 -4.35 -0.60 7.79
CA ILE A 95 -5.68 -1.16 7.46
C ILE A 95 -6.49 -0.11 6.72
N GLY A 96 -7.13 -0.48 5.62
CA GLY A 96 -8.05 0.39 4.89
C GLY A 96 -8.05 0.15 3.39
N ARG A 97 -8.58 1.12 2.63
CA ARG A 97 -8.59 1.13 1.17
C ARG A 97 -7.95 2.42 0.67
N LEU A 98 -7.07 2.29 -0.32
CA LEU A 98 -6.45 3.44 -0.96
C LEU A 98 -6.32 3.26 -2.46
N TRP A 99 -6.16 4.38 -3.14
CA TRP A 99 -5.87 4.44 -4.57
C TRP A 99 -4.35 4.33 -4.80
N ALA A 100 -3.92 3.42 -5.67
CA ALA A 100 -2.52 3.23 -6.02
C ALA A 100 -2.36 3.01 -7.53
N ILE A 101 -1.15 3.24 -8.04
CA ILE A 101 -0.81 2.94 -9.43
C ILE A 101 -0.05 1.62 -9.46
N PRO A 102 -0.57 0.58 -10.11
CA PRO A 102 0.14 -0.66 -10.30
C PRO A 102 1.18 -0.50 -11.41
N LYS A 103 2.33 -1.13 -11.22
CA LYS A 103 3.42 -1.21 -12.22
C LYS A 103 3.09 -2.16 -13.37
N ASP A 104 2.30 -3.19 -13.09
CA ASP A 104 1.87 -4.23 -14.03
C ASP A 104 0.33 -4.23 -14.13
N PRO A 105 -0.28 -4.84 -15.16
CA PRO A 105 -1.74 -5.01 -15.21
C PRO A 105 -2.24 -5.83 -14.02
N VAL A 106 -3.35 -5.40 -13.42
CA VAL A 106 -3.93 -6.02 -12.22
C VAL A 106 -5.41 -6.34 -12.42
N SER A 107 -5.85 -7.43 -11.80
CA SER A 107 -7.24 -7.87 -11.73
C SER A 107 -7.74 -7.89 -10.28
N PRO A 108 -9.07 -7.77 -10.06
CA PRO A 108 -9.64 -7.90 -8.73
C PRO A 108 -9.31 -9.26 -8.09
N GLY A 109 -8.87 -9.24 -6.84
CA GLY A 109 -8.46 -10.42 -6.08
C GLY A 109 -6.99 -10.80 -6.22
N ASP A 110 -6.24 -10.14 -7.11
CA ASP A 110 -4.81 -10.37 -7.22
C ASP A 110 -4.06 -9.96 -5.95
N ALA A 111 -3.07 -10.76 -5.59
CA ALA A 111 -2.17 -10.45 -4.47
C ALA A 111 -1.28 -9.24 -4.81
N VAL A 112 -1.06 -8.38 -3.83
CA VAL A 112 -0.17 -7.22 -3.98
C VAL A 112 1.25 -7.61 -3.60
N THR A 113 2.17 -7.24 -4.48
CA THR A 113 3.61 -7.36 -4.31
C THR A 113 4.25 -5.99 -4.55
N THR A 114 5.52 -5.84 -4.20
CA THR A 114 6.27 -4.61 -4.39
C THR A 114 7.73 -4.90 -4.75
N ASP A 115 8.41 -3.87 -5.23
CA ASP A 115 9.85 -3.86 -5.46
C ASP A 115 10.57 -2.91 -4.47
N ALA A 116 11.87 -2.72 -4.65
CA ALA A 116 12.68 -1.88 -3.76
C ALA A 116 12.34 -0.38 -3.82
N THR A 117 11.56 0.05 -4.82
CA THR A 117 11.05 1.43 -4.91
C THR A 117 9.73 1.62 -4.17
N GLY A 118 9.12 0.53 -3.68
CA GLY A 118 7.80 0.55 -3.07
C GLY A 118 6.65 0.54 -4.09
N ALA A 119 6.94 0.58 -5.40
CA ALA A 119 5.91 0.47 -6.43
C ALA A 119 5.11 -0.83 -6.26
N LEU A 120 3.78 -0.74 -6.34
CA LEU A 120 2.90 -1.90 -6.17
C LEU A 120 2.72 -2.64 -7.49
N SER A 121 2.67 -3.96 -7.44
CA SER A 121 2.48 -4.82 -8.61
C SER A 121 1.92 -6.19 -8.22
N THR A 122 1.82 -7.09 -9.19
CA THR A 122 1.44 -8.51 -8.98
C THR A 122 2.60 -9.48 -9.21
N GLY A 123 3.72 -9.00 -9.77
CA GLY A 123 4.93 -9.80 -10.07
C GLY A 123 6.20 -9.34 -9.34
N GLY A 124 6.09 -8.48 -8.33
CA GLY A 124 7.20 -8.02 -7.51
C GLY A 124 7.81 -9.12 -6.65
N THR A 125 9.04 -8.90 -6.18
CA THR A 125 9.79 -9.88 -5.38
C THR A 125 9.44 -9.85 -3.90
N ILE A 126 8.85 -8.75 -3.41
CA ILE A 126 8.52 -8.55 -2.00
C ILE A 126 7.00 -8.65 -1.86
N PRO A 127 6.44 -9.64 -1.15
CA PRO A 127 5.00 -9.71 -0.92
C PRO A 127 4.56 -8.58 0.02
N VAL A 128 3.36 -8.02 -0.21
CA VAL A 128 2.68 -7.11 0.72
C VAL A 128 1.57 -7.90 1.41
N PRO A 129 1.80 -8.46 2.61
CA PRO A 129 0.85 -9.38 3.23
C PRO A 129 -0.50 -8.70 3.52
N GLY A 130 -1.59 -9.41 3.28
CA GLY A 130 -2.93 -8.90 3.58
C GLY A 130 -3.43 -7.79 2.64
N ALA A 131 -2.69 -7.47 1.57
CA ALA A 131 -3.11 -6.52 0.56
C ALA A 131 -3.63 -7.24 -0.72
N LEU A 132 -4.74 -6.73 -1.25
CA LEU A 132 -5.42 -7.24 -2.44
C LEU A 132 -5.88 -6.10 -3.35
N TRP A 133 -5.78 -6.30 -4.65
CA TRP A 133 -6.38 -5.40 -5.64
C TRP A 133 -7.91 -5.60 -5.66
N GLU A 134 -8.69 -4.51 -5.64
CA GLU A 134 -10.16 -4.58 -5.69
C GLU A 134 -10.74 -4.22 -7.06
N THR A 135 -9.98 -3.51 -7.90
CA THR A 135 -10.41 -3.04 -9.22
C THR A 135 -9.40 -3.44 -10.29
N PRO A 136 -9.84 -3.78 -11.52
CA PRO A 136 -8.90 -4.00 -12.61
C PRO A 136 -8.27 -2.67 -13.05
N ALA A 137 -7.00 -2.71 -13.44
CA ALA A 137 -6.34 -1.58 -14.10
C ALA A 137 -5.18 -2.04 -14.98
N ALA A 138 -4.89 -1.25 -16.02
CA ALA A 138 -3.65 -1.38 -16.77
C ALA A 138 -2.46 -0.83 -15.96
N ALA A 139 -1.25 -1.24 -16.34
CA ALA A 139 -0.02 -0.65 -15.81
C ALA A 139 -0.04 0.88 -15.95
N GLY A 140 0.26 1.61 -14.87
CA GLY A 140 0.27 3.07 -14.87
C GLY A 140 -1.10 3.75 -14.65
N SER A 141 -2.20 2.99 -14.61
CA SER A 141 -3.56 3.52 -14.36
C SER A 141 -3.95 3.37 -12.89
N ILE A 142 -4.86 4.21 -12.38
CA ILE A 142 -5.26 4.10 -10.97
C ILE A 142 -6.07 2.83 -10.69
N ALA A 143 -5.79 2.17 -9.58
CA ALA A 143 -6.55 1.04 -9.04
C ALA A 143 -6.73 1.16 -7.52
N ARG A 144 -7.79 0.55 -7.00
CA ARG A 144 -8.05 0.46 -5.56
C ARG A 144 -7.37 -0.76 -4.96
N VAL A 145 -6.61 -0.52 -3.89
CA VAL A 145 -5.99 -1.55 -3.06
C VAL A 145 -6.68 -1.55 -1.72
N ARG A 146 -7.01 -2.76 -1.23
CA ARG A 146 -7.37 -2.95 0.17
C ARG A 146 -6.19 -3.56 0.90
N ILE A 147 -5.82 -2.95 2.03
CA ILE A 147 -4.80 -3.47 2.94
C ILE A 147 -5.43 -3.84 4.28
N ASN A 148 -5.02 -4.99 4.81
CA ASN A 148 -5.41 -5.44 6.13
C ASN A 148 -4.21 -6.14 6.79
N LEU A 149 -3.22 -5.34 7.20
CA LEU A 149 -2.10 -5.82 8.01
C LEU A 149 -2.57 -5.97 9.45
N LEU A 150 -3.31 -7.05 9.72
CA LEU A 150 -3.48 -7.48 11.10
C LEU A 150 -2.11 -7.92 11.63
N PRO A 151 -1.77 -7.63 12.91
CA PRO A 151 -0.62 -8.29 13.54
C PRO A 151 -0.85 -9.78 13.37
N SER A 152 0.08 -10.46 12.71
CA SER A 152 -0.06 -11.84 12.27
C SER A 152 -0.67 -12.68 13.38
N MET A 153 -1.96 -12.99 13.29
CA MET A 153 -2.45 -14.19 13.94
C MET A 153 -1.69 -15.32 13.25
N PRO A 154 -1.02 -16.21 14.00
CA PRO A 154 -0.33 -17.33 13.39
C PRO A 154 -1.34 -18.01 12.47
N ALA A 155 -0.98 -18.14 11.19
CA ALA A 155 -1.82 -18.79 10.20
C ALA A 155 -2.36 -20.06 10.83
N ALA A 156 -3.68 -20.20 10.92
CA ALA A 156 -4.30 -21.44 11.36
C ALA A 156 -3.86 -22.51 10.34
N SER A 157 -2.80 -23.24 10.68
CA SER A 157 -2.33 -24.39 9.93
C SER A 157 -3.47 -25.40 9.92
N SER A 158 -4.25 -25.41 8.84
CA SER A 158 -5.20 -26.47 8.54
C SER A 158 -4.40 -27.72 8.18
N THR A 159 -3.87 -28.37 9.21
CA THR A 159 -3.34 -29.73 9.10
C THR A 159 -4.53 -30.64 8.80
N SER A 160 -4.86 -30.79 7.51
CA SER A 160 -5.76 -31.82 7.05
C SER A 160 -5.07 -33.17 7.29
N LYS A 161 -5.29 -33.77 8.46
CA LYS A 161 -4.97 -35.17 8.71
C LYS A 161 -5.83 -35.99 7.76
N LYS A 162 -5.24 -36.43 6.65
CA LYS A 162 -5.83 -37.46 5.79
C LYS A 162 -5.80 -38.77 6.59
N THR A 163 -6.86 -39.07 7.31
CA THR A 163 -7.02 -40.35 8.01
C THR A 163 -7.26 -41.43 6.96
N THR A 164 -6.20 -42.14 6.59
CA THR A 164 -6.28 -43.36 5.79
C THR A 164 -7.03 -44.43 6.60
N SER A 165 -8.30 -44.67 6.28
CA SER A 165 -9.02 -45.84 6.78
C SER A 165 -8.90 -46.95 5.74
N THR A 166 -7.97 -47.87 5.98
CA THR A 166 -7.93 -49.19 5.35
C THR A 166 -9.20 -49.93 5.76
N GLN A 167 -10.13 -50.17 4.83
CA GLN A 167 -11.15 -51.19 5.04
C GLN A 167 -10.58 -52.55 4.62
N VAL A 168 -10.39 -53.39 5.62
CA VAL A 168 -10.28 -54.84 5.55
C VAL A 168 -11.61 -55.38 6.08
N GLU A 169 -12.43 -55.96 5.21
CA GLU A 169 -13.02 -57.31 5.31
C GLU A 169 -13.81 -57.61 4.03
#